data_AF-A0A838WVK0-F1
#
_entry.id   AF-A0A838WVK0-F1
#
_cell.length_a   1.000
_cell.length_b   1.000
_cell.length_c   1.000
_cell.angle_alpha   90.00
_cell.angle_beta   90.00
_cell.angle_gamma   90.00
#
_symmetry.space_group_name_H-M   'P 1'
#
loop_
_entity.id
_entity.type
_entity.pdbx_description
1 polymer ?
#
loop_
_entity_poly.entity_id
_entity_poly.type
_entity_poly.pdbx_seq_one_letter_code
_entity_poly.pdbx_strand_id
1 'polypeptide(L)'
;MKLSQRLDLGALNLEAEEPTDRSLEARLIDLVSRITGDEVDPAKTLAELGISSLDRIELAVRAEEEFGVLVDDSLYTDSLTVNELADSLAQASE
;
A
#
# COMPACT_ATOMS: atom_id res chain seq x y z
N MET A 1 45.43 19.05 19.55
CA MET A 1 44.51 18.05 20.14
C MET A 1 43.37 18.76 20.85
N LYS A 2 42.15 18.74 20.28
CA LYS A 2 40.92 18.32 20.95
C LYS A 2 39.79 18.45 19.92
N LEU A 3 39.19 17.28 19.67
CA LEU A 3 38.15 16.98 18.71
C LEU A 3 36.91 17.86 18.95
N SER A 4 36.52 18.63 17.94
CA SER A 4 35.17 19.18 17.85
C SER A 4 34.60 18.82 16.48
N GLN A 5 34.59 17.52 16.19
CA GLN A 5 33.68 16.93 15.20
C GLN A 5 32.33 16.85 15.91
N ARG A 6 31.63 17.99 15.95
CA ARG A 6 30.23 18.02 16.36
C ARG A 6 29.51 17.29 15.24
N LEU A 7 29.15 16.04 15.49
CA LEU A 7 28.41 15.17 14.59
C LEU A 7 27.17 15.95 14.14
N ASP A 8 27.16 16.41 12.88
CA ASP A 8 26.00 17.04 12.26
C ASP A 8 24.93 15.97 12.08
N LEU A 9 24.19 15.70 13.15
CA LEU A 9 23.02 14.81 13.17
C LEU A 9 21.84 15.40 12.38
N GLY A 10 22.00 16.57 11.75
CA GLY A 10 21.03 17.16 10.83
C GLY A 10 20.95 16.46 9.46
N ALA A 11 21.86 15.54 9.15
CA ALA A 11 21.84 14.78 7.89
C ALA A 11 20.95 13.52 7.92
N LEU A 12 20.29 13.24 9.05
CA LEU A 12 19.20 12.28 9.11
C LEU A 12 17.85 12.99 9.01
N ASN A 13 17.76 14.04 8.19
CA ASN A 13 16.51 14.27 7.49
C ASN A 13 16.41 13.11 6.47
N LEU A 14 15.99 11.95 6.95
CA LEU A 14 15.15 11.07 6.15
C LEU A 14 13.91 11.91 5.88
N GLU A 15 14.05 12.84 4.94
CA GLU A 15 12.99 13.17 4.02
C GLU A 15 12.65 11.82 3.42
N ALA A 16 11.82 11.05 4.13
CA ALA A 16 10.85 10.21 3.47
C ALA A 16 10.23 11.18 2.49
N GLU A 17 10.66 11.08 1.24
CA GLU A 17 10.02 11.74 0.13
C GLU A 17 8.56 11.35 0.31
N GLU A 18 7.75 12.22 0.90
CA GLU A 18 6.31 12.10 0.87
C GLU A 18 6.00 12.23 -0.61
N PRO A 19 5.77 11.13 -1.35
CA PRO A 19 5.61 11.25 -2.78
C PRO A 19 4.17 11.72 -2.90
N THR A 20 4.02 13.03 -2.87
CA THR A 20 2.76 13.72 -3.02
C THR A 20 2.38 13.46 -4.47
N ASP A 21 1.31 12.68 -4.65
CA ASP A 21 0.78 12.18 -5.92
C ASP A 21 1.31 10.82 -6.42
N ARG A 22 1.36 9.79 -5.55
CA ARG A 22 1.32 8.40 -6.03
C ARG A 22 -0.09 8.06 -6.51
N SER A 23 -0.19 7.40 -7.68
CA SER A 23 -1.45 6.85 -8.17
C SER A 23 -2.07 5.91 -7.15
N LEU A 24 -3.40 5.77 -7.17
CA LEU A 24 -4.11 4.82 -6.30
C LEU A 24 -3.53 3.41 -6.44
N GLU A 25 -3.23 2.99 -7.67
CA GLU A 25 -2.54 1.73 -7.96
C GLU A 25 -1.21 1.60 -7.19
N ALA A 26 -0.32 2.59 -7.27
CA ALA A 26 0.97 2.55 -6.58
C ALA A 26 0.83 2.48 -5.06
N ARG A 27 -0.20 3.13 -4.51
CA ARG A 27 -0.51 3.08 -3.07
C ARG A 27 -1.09 1.73 -2.66
N LEU A 28 -1.96 1.14 -3.49
CA LEU A 28 -2.51 -0.18 -3.26
C LEU A 28 -1.42 -1.26 -3.32
N ILE A 29 -0.50 -1.19 -4.28
CA ILE A 29 0.66 -2.09 -4.38
C ILE A 29 1.49 -2.03 -3.09
N ASP A 30 1.79 -0.83 -2.61
CA ASP A 30 2.53 -0.62 -1.35
C ASP A 30 1.76 -1.20 -0.16
N LEU A 31 0.45 -0.95 -0.08
CA LEU A 31 -0.41 -1.51 0.96
C LEU A 31 -0.40 -3.04 0.98
N VAL A 32 -0.56 -3.68 -0.19
CA VAL A 32 -0.52 -5.14 -0.32
C VAL A 32 0.87 -5.69 0.02
N SER A 33 1.94 -4.98 -0.37
CA SER A 33 3.32 -5.37 -0.05
C SER A 33 3.58 -5.33 1.46
N ARG A 34 3.03 -4.35 2.18
CA ARG A 34 3.13 -4.29 3.65
C ARG A 34 2.38 -5.41 4.36
N ILE A 35 1.25 -5.86 3.80
CA ILE A 35 0.44 -6.96 4.38
C ILE A 35 1.12 -8.31 4.13
N THR A 36 1.60 -8.54 2.91
CA THR A 36 2.22 -9.82 2.50
C THR A 36 3.69 -9.92 2.93
N GLY A 37 4.38 -8.79 3.05
CA GLY A 37 5.83 -8.73 3.26
C GLY A 37 6.66 -9.00 2.00
N ASP A 38 6.02 -9.12 0.83
CA ASP A 38 6.62 -9.52 -0.43
C ASP A 38 6.51 -8.42 -1.52
N GLU A 39 7.27 -8.60 -2.60
CA GLU A 39 7.13 -7.78 -3.80
C GLU A 39 5.82 -8.12 -4.52
N VAL A 40 5.04 -7.09 -4.84
CA VAL A 40 3.71 -7.23 -5.44
C VAL A 40 3.78 -6.98 -6.94
N ASP A 41 3.40 -8.00 -7.70
CA ASP A 41 3.12 -7.87 -9.13
C ASP A 41 1.63 -7.51 -9.31
N PRO A 42 1.31 -6.33 -9.84
CA PRO A 42 -0.07 -5.86 -9.87
C PRO A 42 -0.97 -6.62 -10.86
N ALA A 43 -0.36 -7.38 -11.79
CA ALA A 43 -1.09 -8.24 -12.71
C ALA A 43 -1.50 -9.59 -12.08
N LYS A 44 -1.00 -9.92 -10.87
CA LYS A 44 -1.38 -11.13 -10.15
C LYS A 44 -2.65 -10.92 -9.34
N THR A 45 -3.39 -12.01 -9.20
CA THR A 45 -4.57 -12.09 -8.36
C THR A 45 -4.22 -12.07 -6.87
N LEU A 46 -5.17 -11.68 -6.01
CA LEU A 46 -4.96 -11.71 -4.56
C LEU A 46 -4.56 -13.12 -4.07
N ALA A 47 -5.13 -14.17 -4.66
CA ALA A 47 -4.76 -15.55 -4.32
C ALA A 47 -3.35 -15.93 -4.79
N GLU A 48 -2.92 -15.47 -5.96
CA GLU A 48 -1.55 -15.71 -6.45
C GLU A 48 -0.49 -14.97 -5.62
N LEU A 49 -0.88 -13.87 -4.96
CA LEU A 49 -0.07 -13.13 -3.99
C LEU A 49 -0.13 -13.74 -2.58
N GLY A 50 -0.84 -14.85 -2.39
CA GLY A 50 -0.94 -15.53 -1.10
C GLY A 50 -1.82 -14.80 -0.06
N ILE A 51 -2.66 -13.85 -0.48
CA ILE A 51 -3.51 -13.08 0.41
C ILE A 51 -4.64 -13.97 0.94
N SER A 52 -4.56 -14.29 2.23
CA SER A 52 -5.55 -15.07 2.94
C SER A 52 -6.85 -14.30 3.16
N SER A 53 -7.91 -14.97 3.61
CA SER A 53 -9.16 -14.31 3.97
C SER A 53 -8.98 -13.28 5.08
N LEU A 54 -8.07 -13.51 6.04
CA LEU A 54 -7.81 -12.54 7.10
C LEU A 54 -7.09 -11.30 6.56
N ASP A 55 -6.13 -11.51 5.67
CA ASP A 55 -5.38 -10.43 5.02
C ASP A 55 -6.30 -9.54 4.18
N ARG A 56 -7.39 -10.08 3.61
CA ARG A 56 -8.39 -9.31 2.88
C ARG A 56 -9.26 -8.44 3.76
N ILE A 57 -9.59 -8.91 4.97
CA ILE A 57 -10.28 -8.08 5.96
C ILE A 57 -9.37 -6.91 6.35
N GLU A 58 -8.09 -7.18 6.59
CA GLU A 58 -7.10 -6.14 6.90
C GLU A 58 -6.89 -5.18 5.73
N LEU A 59 -6.82 -5.69 4.50
CA LEU A 59 -6.73 -4.90 3.27
C LEU A 59 -7.95 -3.99 3.10
N ALA A 60 -9.15 -4.49 3.36
CA ALA A 60 -10.38 -3.70 3.27
C ALA A 60 -10.39 -2.54 4.27
N VAL A 61 -10.04 -2.82 5.53
CA VAL A 61 -9.95 -1.80 6.58
C VAL A 61 -8.89 -0.74 6.22
N ARG A 62 -7.70 -1.16 5.79
CA ARG A 62 -6.63 -0.21 5.43
C ARG A 62 -6.95 0.58 4.18
N ALA A 63 -7.60 -0.03 3.19
CA ALA A 63 -8.04 0.67 1.99
C ALA A 63 -9.09 1.74 2.32
N GLU A 64 -10.02 1.47 3.25
CA GLU A 64 -10.96 2.48 3.76
C GLU A 64 -10.21 3.62 4.47
N GLU A 65 -9.28 3.31 5.38
CA GLU A 65 -8.47 4.30 6.09
C GLU A 65 -7.60 5.16 5.15
N GLU A 66 -7.05 4.55 4.10
CA GLU A 66 -6.09 5.17 3.21
C GLU A 66 -6.74 5.94 2.03
N PHE A 67 -7.86 5.44 1.51
CA PHE A 67 -8.54 6.00 0.34
C PHE A 67 -9.89 6.66 0.68
N GLY A 68 -10.42 6.46 1.88
CA GLY A 68 -11.73 6.99 2.29
C GLY A 68 -12.91 6.31 1.60
N VAL A 69 -12.69 5.13 1.02
CA VAL A 69 -13.69 4.40 0.23
C VAL A 69 -14.23 3.21 1.04
N LEU A 70 -15.54 3.21 1.28
CA LEU A 70 -16.23 2.06 1.86
C LEU A 70 -16.67 1.12 0.74
N VAL A 71 -15.86 0.08 0.51
CA VAL A 71 -16.16 -0.99 -0.46
C VAL A 71 -16.57 -2.27 0.27
N ASP A 72 -17.54 -2.99 -0.30
CA ASP A 72 -18.05 -4.25 0.25
C ASP A 72 -16.96 -5.34 0.22
N ASP A 73 -16.97 -6.25 1.20
CA ASP A 73 -15.97 -7.33 1.31
C ASP A 73 -15.97 -8.23 0.06
N SER A 74 -17.10 -8.32 -0.64
CA SER A 74 -17.26 -9.07 -1.89
C SER A 74 -16.40 -8.55 -3.04
N LEU A 75 -15.82 -7.35 -2.94
CA LEU A 75 -14.82 -6.86 -3.90
C LEU A 75 -13.45 -7.52 -3.71
N TYR A 76 -13.10 -7.96 -2.50
CA TYR A 76 -11.81 -8.57 -2.20
C TYR A 76 -11.82 -10.08 -2.48
N THR A 77 -12.01 -10.44 -3.76
CA THR A 77 -12.05 -11.85 -4.18
C THR A 77 -10.66 -12.40 -4.53
N ASP A 78 -10.47 -13.71 -4.35
CA ASP A 78 -9.25 -14.46 -4.72
C ASP A 78 -8.79 -14.19 -6.15
N SER A 79 -9.75 -14.05 -7.07
CA SER A 79 -9.52 -13.94 -8.51
C SER A 79 -9.25 -12.53 -8.99
N LEU A 80 -9.39 -11.52 -8.14
CA LEU A 80 -9.20 -10.13 -8.54
C LEU A 80 -7.72 -9.80 -8.57
N THR A 81 -7.25 -9.16 -9.64
CA THR A 81 -5.89 -8.61 -9.69
C THR A 81 -5.79 -7.33 -8.86
N VAL A 82 -4.57 -6.98 -8.46
CA VAL A 82 -4.33 -5.71 -7.75
C VAL A 82 -4.71 -4.51 -8.64
N ASN A 83 -4.47 -4.59 -9.95
CA ASN A 83 -4.90 -3.55 -10.89
C ASN A 83 -6.42 -3.39 -10.96
N GLU A 84 -7.16 -4.49 -11.08
CA GLU A 84 -8.62 -4.43 -11.11
C GLU A 84 -9.20 -3.93 -9.77
N LEU A 85 -8.55 -4.25 -8.65
CA LEU A 85 -8.90 -3.71 -7.35
C LEU A 85 -8.64 -2.20 -7.27
N ALA A 86 -7.50 -1.72 -7.79
CA ALA A 86 -7.20 -0.31 -7.86
C ALA A 86 -8.24 0.45 -8.71
N ASP A 87 -8.60 -0.09 -9.86
CA ASP A 87 -9.63 0.49 -10.73
C ASP A 87 -10.99 0.55 -10.02
N SER A 88 -11.37 -0.52 -9.32
CA SER A 88 -12.63 -0.59 -8.56
C SER A 88 -12.68 0.44 -7.43
N LEU A 89 -11.57 0.60 -6.69
CA LEU A 89 -11.45 1.60 -5.64
C LEU A 89 -11.46 3.03 -6.19
N ALA A 90 -10.81 3.27 -7.32
CA ALA A 90 -10.80 4.58 -7.98
C ALA A 90 -12.23 4.99 -8.38
N GLN A 91 -12.98 4.08 -9.01
CA GLN A 91 -14.37 4.31 -9.40
C GLN A 91 -15.31 4.57 -8.21
N ALA A 92 -15.03 3.97 -7.06
CA ALA A 92 -15.80 4.16 -5.84
C ALA A 92 -15.43 5.44 -5.07
N SER A 93 -14.32 6.10 -5.43
CA SER A 93 -13.86 7.35 -4.83
C SER A 93 -14.34 8.63 -5.54
N GLU A 94 -14.99 8.49 -6.71
CA GLU A 94 -15.57 9.58 -7.51
C GLU A 94 -17.02 9.92 -7.09
#